data_AF-A0ABD5XLF5-F1
#
_entry.id   AF-A0ABD5XLF5-F1
#
_cell.length_a   1.000
_cell.length_b   1.000
_cell.length_c   1.000
_cell.angle_alpha   90.00
_cell.angle_beta   90.00
_cell.angle_gamma   90.00
#
_symmetry.space_group_name_H-M   'P 1'
#
loop_
_entity.id
_entity.type
_entity.pdbx_description
1 polymer ?
#
loop_
_entity_poly.entity_id
_entity_poly.type
_entity_poly.pdbx_seq_one_letter_code
_entity_poly.pdbx_strand_id
1 'polypeptide(L)'
;MADAPDMGELMETEDPNFGQVLACVFGIQSHESRTYLALLDNPGSTVAELAEVLDRDRSNVNRSLTTLLDKGLTERKRRLLDPGGYVYQYTATPLPEAKEMMHAALDEWAEDVHARIDAFGES
;
A
#
# COMPACT_ATOMS: atom_id res chain seq x y z
N MET A 1 -9.01 0.77 -16.53
CA MET A 1 -8.08 0.90 -15.39
C MET A 1 -8.70 1.93 -14.47
N ALA A 2 -8.94 1.61 -13.21
CA ALA A 2 -9.27 2.64 -12.24
C ALA A 2 -7.96 3.38 -11.95
N ASP A 3 -7.94 4.69 -12.15
CA ASP A 3 -6.80 5.52 -11.77
C ASP A 3 -6.61 5.43 -10.25
N ALA A 4 -5.36 5.58 -9.80
CA ALA A 4 -5.12 5.79 -8.38
C ALA A 4 -5.79 7.12 -7.98
N PRO A 5 -6.41 7.22 -6.79
CA PRO A 5 -6.97 8.48 -6.34
C PRO A 5 -5.84 9.53 -6.28
N ASP A 6 -6.03 10.63 -6.98
CA ASP A 6 -5.10 11.76 -6.99
C ASP A 6 -5.43 12.73 -5.84
N MET A 7 -4.46 13.57 -5.49
CA MET A 7 -4.56 14.54 -4.40
C MET A 7 -5.79 15.45 -4.53
N GLY A 8 -6.20 15.79 -5.76
CA GLY A 8 -7.43 16.56 -6.01
C GLY A 8 -8.69 15.87 -5.49
N GLU A 9 -8.87 14.58 -5.77
CA GLU A 9 -10.02 13.82 -5.29
C GLU A 9 -10.02 13.68 -3.76
N LEU A 10 -8.83 13.57 -3.15
CA LEU A 10 -8.70 13.50 -1.70
C LEU A 10 -9.10 14.83 -1.03
N MET A 11 -8.71 15.97 -1.61
CA MET A 11 -9.04 17.31 -1.10
C MET A 11 -10.51 17.67 -1.24
N GLU A 12 -11.22 17.08 -2.21
CA GLU A 12 -12.67 17.26 -2.40
C GLU A 12 -13.52 16.36 -1.49
N THR A 13 -12.92 15.34 -0.89
CA THR A 13 -13.63 14.41 0.01
C THR A 13 -13.73 15.02 1.41
N GLU A 14 -14.96 15.24 1.92
CA GLU A 14 -15.19 15.88 3.22
C GLU A 14 -14.65 15.07 4.43
N ASP A 15 -14.53 13.74 4.30
CA ASP A 15 -13.97 12.87 5.34
C ASP A 15 -13.37 11.59 4.71
N PRO A 16 -12.15 11.66 4.14
CA PRO A 16 -11.54 10.52 3.48
C PRO A 16 -11.15 9.46 4.51
N ASN A 17 -11.55 8.21 4.27
CA ASN A 17 -11.13 7.13 5.13
C ASN A 17 -9.62 6.83 4.97
N PHE A 18 -9.05 6.16 5.96
CA PHE A 18 -7.62 5.84 5.98
C PHE A 18 -7.13 5.15 4.69
N GLY A 19 -7.91 4.22 4.11
CA GLY A 19 -7.54 3.52 2.89
C GLY A 19 -7.48 4.42 1.65
N GLN A 20 -8.28 5.51 1.62
CA GLN A 20 -8.22 6.52 0.56
C GLN A 20 -6.97 7.40 0.72
N VAL A 21 -6.69 7.85 1.95
CA VAL A 21 -5.47 8.64 2.23
C VAL A 21 -4.21 7.82 1.93
N LEU A 22 -4.16 6.56 2.37
CA LEU A 22 -3.05 5.65 2.09
C LEU A 22 -2.84 5.45 0.57
N ALA A 23 -3.94 5.27 -0.17
CA ALA A 23 -3.90 5.10 -1.62
C ALA A 23 -3.30 6.32 -2.31
N CYS A 24 -3.75 7.53 -1.94
CA CYS A 24 -3.24 8.78 -2.48
C CYS A 24 -1.76 8.98 -2.14
N VAL A 25 -1.37 8.85 -0.86
CA VAL A 25 0.00 9.15 -0.39
C VAL A 25 1.03 8.24 -1.05
N PHE A 26 0.74 6.95 -1.20
CA PHE A 26 1.67 6.00 -1.81
C PHE A 26 1.51 5.85 -3.33
N GLY A 27 0.52 6.52 -3.93
CA GLY A 27 0.18 6.37 -5.35
C GLY A 27 -0.22 4.93 -5.71
N ILE A 28 -1.00 4.28 -4.83
CA ILE A 28 -1.49 2.91 -5.00
C ILE A 28 -3.00 2.92 -5.26
N GLN A 29 -3.53 1.85 -5.84
CA GLN A 29 -4.95 1.73 -6.14
C GLN A 29 -5.76 1.39 -4.88
N SER A 30 -7.04 1.77 -4.83
CA SER A 30 -7.91 1.54 -3.66
C SER A 30 -8.02 0.07 -3.25
N HIS A 31 -7.85 -0.85 -4.20
CA HIS A 31 -7.89 -2.27 -3.91
C HIS A 31 -6.57 -2.78 -3.29
N GLU A 32 -5.47 -2.07 -3.49
CA GLU A 32 -4.17 -2.34 -2.85
C GLU A 32 -4.20 -1.83 -1.40
N SER A 33 -4.77 -0.64 -1.14
CA SER A 33 -5.01 -0.18 0.23
C SER A 33 -6.01 -1.08 0.98
N ARG A 34 -7.05 -1.61 0.30
CA ARG A 34 -7.92 -2.66 0.87
C ARG A 34 -7.16 -3.94 1.19
N THR A 35 -6.20 -4.34 0.34
CA THR A 35 -5.34 -5.51 0.61
C THR A 35 -4.47 -5.29 1.84
N TYR A 36 -3.89 -4.10 2.00
CA TYR A 36 -3.12 -3.72 3.19
C TYR A 36 -3.96 -3.80 4.46
N LEU A 37 -5.17 -3.22 4.45
CA LEU A 37 -6.09 -3.26 5.59
C LEU A 37 -6.49 -4.70 5.96
N ALA A 38 -6.84 -5.53 4.96
CA ALA A 38 -7.14 -6.93 5.22
C ALA A 38 -5.95 -7.70 5.79
N LEU A 39 -4.72 -7.35 5.37
CA LEU A 39 -3.50 -7.98 5.86
C LEU A 39 -3.15 -7.53 7.29
N LEU A 40 -3.49 -6.31 7.70
CA LEU A 40 -3.39 -5.86 9.11
C LEU A 40 -4.28 -6.72 10.01
N ASP A 41 -5.50 -7.02 9.56
CA ASP A 41 -6.46 -7.85 10.31
C ASP A 41 -6.08 -9.34 10.29
N ASN A 42 -5.31 -9.77 9.28
CA ASN A 42 -4.93 -11.17 9.06
C ASN A 42 -3.41 -11.33 8.88
N PRO A 43 -2.59 -11.02 9.89
CA PRO A 43 -1.13 -11.06 9.78
C PRO A 43 -0.63 -12.49 9.58
N GLY A 44 0.43 -12.65 8.78
CA GLY A 44 0.97 -13.96 8.44
C GLY A 44 0.13 -14.72 7.40
N SER A 45 -0.78 -14.06 6.69
CA SER A 45 -1.57 -14.71 5.63
C SER A 45 -0.73 -15.02 4.40
N THR A 46 -1.01 -16.14 3.76
CA THR A 46 -0.56 -16.44 2.40
C THR A 46 -1.43 -15.71 1.37
N VAL A 47 -0.96 -15.65 0.12
CA VAL A 47 -1.76 -15.13 -1.01
C VAL A 47 -3.11 -15.85 -1.12
N ALA A 48 -3.15 -17.17 -0.87
CA ALA A 48 -4.35 -17.96 -0.99
C ALA A 48 -5.40 -17.61 0.07
N GLU A 49 -4.97 -17.50 1.33
CA GLU A 49 -5.85 -17.13 2.45
C GLU A 49 -6.37 -15.69 2.28
N LEU A 50 -5.50 -14.76 1.90
CA LEU A 50 -5.90 -13.37 1.71
C LEU A 50 -6.83 -13.18 0.51
N ALA A 51 -6.68 -14.01 -0.54
CA ALA A 51 -7.60 -14.06 -1.68
C ALA A 51 -9.02 -14.48 -1.27
N GLU A 52 -9.14 -15.45 -0.36
CA GLU A 52 -10.43 -15.87 0.20
C GLU A 52 -11.06 -14.76 1.06
N VAL A 53 -10.27 -14.10 1.91
CA VAL A 53 -10.73 -12.98 2.75
C VAL A 53 -11.24 -11.80 1.91
N LEU A 54 -10.57 -11.50 0.80
CA LEU A 54 -10.89 -10.37 -0.06
C LEU A 54 -11.95 -10.67 -1.12
N ASP A 55 -12.38 -11.93 -1.26
CA ASP A 55 -13.19 -12.42 -2.38
C ASP A 55 -12.61 -11.98 -3.74
N ARG A 56 -11.30 -12.24 -3.92
CA ARG A 56 -10.57 -11.91 -5.16
C ARG A 56 -9.70 -13.07 -5.60
N ASP A 57 -9.36 -13.11 -6.89
CA ASP A 57 -8.43 -14.10 -7.40
C ASP A 57 -7.00 -13.87 -6.87
N ARG A 58 -6.27 -14.97 -6.74
CA ARG A 58 -4.90 -15.00 -6.21
C ARG A 58 -3.93 -14.15 -7.03
N SER A 59 -4.13 -14.03 -8.35
CA SER A 59 -3.24 -13.24 -9.19
C SER A 59 -3.37 -11.74 -8.91
N ASN A 60 -4.60 -11.24 -8.72
CA ASN A 60 -4.84 -9.87 -8.31
C ASN A 60 -4.30 -9.59 -6.90
N VAL A 61 -4.53 -10.49 -5.94
CA VAL A 61 -4.01 -10.34 -4.57
C VAL A 61 -2.48 -10.34 -4.56
N ASN A 62 -1.85 -11.24 -5.33
CA ASN A 62 -0.41 -11.28 -5.47
C ASN A 62 0.16 -9.99 -6.06
N ARG A 63 -0.48 -9.40 -7.08
CA ARG A 63 -0.06 -8.09 -7.61
C ARG A 63 -0.14 -6.99 -6.56
N SER A 64 -1.25 -6.91 -5.83
CA SER A 64 -1.40 -5.93 -4.75
C SER A 64 -0.32 -6.12 -3.67
N LEU A 65 -0.03 -7.36 -3.27
CA LEU A 65 1.05 -7.63 -2.31
C LEU A 65 2.44 -7.29 -2.86
N THR A 66 2.69 -7.46 -4.16
CA THR A 66 3.92 -6.98 -4.80
C THR A 66 4.02 -5.46 -4.74
N THR A 67 2.98 -4.72 -5.11
CA THR A 67 2.97 -3.26 -4.99
C THR A 67 3.22 -2.81 -3.55
N LEU A 68 2.54 -3.45 -2.58
CA LEU A 68 2.72 -3.12 -1.17
C LEU A 68 4.13 -3.45 -0.66
N LEU A 69 4.76 -4.52 -1.15
CA LEU A 69 6.17 -4.85 -0.84
C LEU A 69 7.09 -3.74 -1.34
N ASP A 70 6.88 -3.28 -2.58
CA ASP A 70 7.71 -2.23 -3.21
C ASP A 70 7.58 -0.89 -2.47
N LYS A 71 6.42 -0.61 -1.88
CA LYS A 71 6.17 0.57 -1.04
C LYS A 71 6.60 0.40 0.43
N GLY A 72 7.11 -0.76 0.82
CA GLY A 72 7.47 -1.06 2.21
C GLY A 72 6.27 -1.19 3.16
N LEU A 73 5.05 -1.33 2.63
CA LEU A 73 3.81 -1.47 3.40
C LEU A 73 3.52 -2.92 3.83
N THR A 74 4.31 -3.88 3.36
CA THR A 74 4.27 -5.26 3.82
C THR A 74 5.65 -5.88 3.79
N GLU A 75 5.85 -6.91 4.59
CA GLU A 75 6.98 -7.82 4.53
C GLU A 75 6.50 -9.24 4.18
N ARG A 76 7.36 -10.01 3.51
CA ARG A 76 7.13 -11.45 3.28
C ARG A 76 8.17 -12.29 4.01
N LYS A 77 7.74 -13.39 4.61
CA LYS A 77 8.62 -14.37 5.26
C LYS A 77 8.31 -15.76 4.72
N ARG A 78 9.38 -16.54 4.52
CA ARG A 78 9.28 -17.95 4.15
C ARG A 78 8.99 -18.76 5.42
N ARG A 79 7.89 -19.49 5.42
CA ARG A 79 7.54 -20.45 6.48
C ARG A 79 7.64 -21.87 5.95
N LEU A 80 8.30 -22.75 6.69
CA LEU A 80 8.41 -24.16 6.36
C LEU A 80 7.12 -24.91 6.72
N LEU A 81 6.72 -25.83 5.85
CA LEU A 81 5.61 -26.76 6.07
C LEU A 81 6.16 -28.18 6.29
N ASP A 82 5.55 -28.92 7.20
CA ASP A 82 5.80 -30.36 7.38
C ASP A 82 4.83 -31.17 6.50
N PRO A 83 5.29 -32.17 5.70
CA PRO A 83 6.65 -32.67 5.54
C PRO A 83 7.27 -32.20 4.21
N GLY A 84 8.02 -31.09 4.22
CA GLY A 84 8.86 -30.69 3.09
C GLY A 84 8.19 -29.75 2.09
N GLY A 85 7.79 -28.57 2.54
CA GLY A 85 7.35 -27.48 1.68
C GLY A 85 7.70 -26.12 2.28
N TYR A 86 7.43 -25.06 1.53
CA TYR A 86 7.41 -23.72 2.10
C TYR A 86 6.29 -22.90 1.50
N VAL A 87 5.79 -21.96 2.28
CA VAL A 87 4.85 -20.94 1.84
C VAL A 87 5.41 -19.57 2.17
N TYR A 88 5.03 -18.58 1.37
CA TYR A 88 5.24 -17.18 1.72
C TYR A 88 4.05 -16.68 2.51
N GLN A 89 4.34 -16.17 3.70
CA GLN A 89 3.40 -15.45 4.53
C GLN A 89 3.75 -13.97 4.49
N TYR A 90 2.72 -13.14 4.50
CA TYR A 90 2.81 -11.70 4.43
C TYR A 90 2.32 -11.10 5.73
N THR A 91 2.95 -10.02 6.15
CA THR A 91 2.52 -9.22 7.30
C THR A 91 2.53 -7.76 6.88
N ALA A 92 1.48 -7.01 7.21
CA ALA A 92 1.42 -5.59 6.94
C ALA A 92 2.35 -4.83 7.89
N THR A 93 2.94 -3.75 7.39
CA THR A 93 3.62 -2.77 8.23
C THR A 93 2.63 -2.21 9.26
N PRO A 94 2.93 -2.22 10.57
CA PRO A 94 1.99 -1.77 11.61
C PRO A 94 1.48 -0.35 11.36
N LEU A 95 0.24 -0.07 11.75
CA LEU A 95 -0.39 1.24 11.54
C LEU A 95 0.43 2.44 12.05
N PRO A 96 1.06 2.40 13.25
CA PRO A 96 1.89 3.52 13.70
C PRO A 96 3.06 3.82 12.75
N GLU A 97 3.76 2.78 12.30
CA GLU A 97 4.88 2.89 11.36
C GLU A 97 4.40 3.34 9.98
N ALA A 98 3.29 2.78 9.47
CA ALA A 98 2.71 3.21 8.21
C ALA A 98 2.32 4.71 8.24
N LYS A 99 1.82 5.23 9.37
CA LYS A 99 1.54 6.66 9.51
C LYS A 99 2.80 7.51 9.47
N GLU A 100 3.88 7.08 10.11
CA GLU A 100 5.18 7.75 10.02
C GLU A 100 5.69 7.77 8.57
N MET A 101 5.59 6.65 7.86
CA MET A 101 5.93 6.56 6.44
C MET A 101 5.06 7.50 5.58
N MET A 102 3.76 7.63 5.88
CA MET A 102 2.88 8.53 5.16
C MET A 102 3.28 10.00 5.32
N HIS A 103 3.63 10.42 6.54
CA HIS A 103 4.13 11.76 6.78
C HIS A 103 5.43 12.02 6.02
N ALA A 104 6.39 11.09 6.08
CA ALA A 104 7.65 11.21 5.37
C ALA A 104 7.47 11.29 3.85
N ALA A 105 6.57 10.48 3.27
CA ALA A 105 6.28 10.51 1.84
C ALA A 105 5.65 11.84 1.39
N LEU A 106 4.79 12.45 2.23
CA LEU A 106 4.21 13.77 1.96
C LEU A 106 5.26 14.88 2.03
N ASP A 107 6.16 14.81 3.01
CA ASP A 107 7.24 15.79 3.17
C ASP A 107 8.20 15.73 1.96
N GLU A 108 8.63 14.53 1.55
CA GLU A 108 9.47 14.32 0.35
C GLU A 108 8.78 14.85 -0.91
N TRP A 109 7.50 14.54 -1.08
CA TRP A 109 6.74 15.04 -2.23
C TRP A 109 6.64 16.58 -2.23
N ALA A 110 6.41 17.20 -1.07
CA ALA A 110 6.34 18.65 -0.96
C ALA A 110 7.69 19.31 -1.29
N GLU A 111 8.79 18.75 -0.80
CA GLU A 111 10.15 19.20 -1.14
C GLU A 111 10.41 19.13 -2.66
N ASP A 112 10.04 18.03 -3.31
CA ASP A 112 10.18 17.85 -4.76
C ASP A 112 9.36 18.88 -5.55
N VAL A 113 8.12 19.14 -5.12
CA VAL A 113 7.26 20.16 -5.75
C VAL A 113 7.82 21.56 -5.56
N HIS A 114 8.31 21.90 -4.37
CA HIS A 114 8.98 23.17 -4.12
C HIS A 114 10.20 23.35 -5.02
N ALA A 115 11.08 22.35 -5.09
CA ALA A 115 12.25 22.38 -5.97
C ALA A 115 11.86 22.54 -7.45
N ARG A 116 10.76 21.91 -7.87
CA ARG A 116 10.24 22.04 -9.23
C ARG A 116 9.70 23.44 -9.53
N ILE A 117 9.03 24.06 -8.55
CA ILE A 117 8.52 25.44 -8.66
C ILE A 117 9.68 26.41 -8.83
N ASP A 118 10.71 26.27 -7.99
CA ASP A 118 11.87 27.16 -7.98
C ASP A 118 12.69 27.06 -9.28
N ALA A 119 12.73 25.88 -9.90
CA ALA A 119 13.40 25.69 -11.19
C ALA A 119 12.70 26.34 -12.39
N PHE A 120 11.46 26.85 -12.26
CA PHE A 120 10.78 27.53 -13.37
C PHE A 120 11.31 28.96 -13.56
N GLY A 121 11.66 29.31 -14.81
CA GLY A 121 12.15 30.65 -15.15
C GLY A 121 13.65 30.84 -14.96
N GLU A 122 14.35 29.84 -14.43
CA GLU A 122 15.80 29.71 -14.54
C GLU A 122 16.16 29.17 -15.94
N SER A 123 16.09 30.05 -16.96
CA SER A 123 16.56 29.77 -18.33
C SER A 123 17.30 30.97 -18.91
#